data_AF-A0A7W0T227-F1
#
_entry.id   AF-A0A7W0T227-F1
#
_cell.length_a   1.000
_cell.length_b   1.000
_cell.length_c   1.000
_cell.angle_alpha   90.00
_cell.angle_beta   90.00
_cell.angle_gamma   90.00
#
_symmetry.space_group_name_H-M   'P 1'
#
loop_
_entity.id
_entity.type
_entity.pdbx_description
1 polymer ?
#
loop_
_entity_poly.entity_id
_entity_poly.type
_entity_poly.pdbx_seq_one_letter_code
_entity_poly.pdbx_strand_id
1 'polypeptide(L)'
;MASASGLDFESAGDFTDGSYEAPIQVAAASATWPHSGFESMVEAIANDEYRAIWVSQVSGEVFAPYDRGVDLIATEATGRRGALRSALGDWLSPRADEL
;
A
#
# COMPACT_ATOMS: atom_id res chain seq x y z
N MET A 1 -13.94 -8.29 12.84
CA MET A 1 -12.59 -8.34 12.23
C MET A 1 -11.60 -8.20 13.36
N ALA A 2 -10.69 -9.17 13.50
CA ALA A 2 -9.78 -9.22 14.64
C ALA A 2 -8.63 -8.22 14.48
N SER A 3 -8.32 -7.55 15.59
CA SER A 3 -7.34 -6.50 15.80
C SER A 3 -5.89 -7.02 15.73
N ALA A 4 -5.44 -7.44 14.55
CA ALA A 4 -4.04 -7.91 14.38
C ALA A 4 -3.03 -6.76 14.25
N SER A 5 -3.48 -5.56 13.89
CA SER A 5 -2.62 -4.39 13.68
C SER A 5 -2.80 -3.31 14.75
N GLY A 6 -3.80 -3.37 15.63
CA GLY A 6 -4.12 -2.22 16.49
C GLY A 6 -4.45 -0.93 15.70
N LEU A 7 -4.65 -1.04 14.39
CA LEU A 7 -5.22 0.01 13.56
C LEU A 7 -6.74 -0.16 13.60
N ASP A 8 -7.45 0.94 13.85
CA ASP A 8 -8.90 0.95 13.89
C ASP A 8 -9.44 1.10 12.46
N PHE A 9 -9.76 -0.04 11.85
CA PHE A 9 -10.35 -0.11 10.51
C PHE A 9 -11.87 0.05 10.57
N GLU A 10 -12.39 0.96 9.76
CA GLU A 10 -13.81 1.15 9.50
C GLU A 10 -14.18 0.56 8.14
N SER A 11 -15.40 0.02 8.02
CA SER A 11 -15.89 -0.46 6.72
C SER A 11 -16.04 0.73 5.75
N ALA A 12 -15.41 0.61 4.59
CA ALA A 12 -15.48 1.59 3.50
C ALA A 12 -16.43 1.15 2.38
N GLY A 13 -16.99 -0.06 2.46
CA GLY A 13 -18.02 -0.57 1.57
C GLY A 13 -17.70 -1.94 0.97
N ASP A 14 -18.70 -2.50 0.30
CA ASP A 14 -18.60 -3.75 -0.44
C ASP A 14 -18.78 -3.46 -1.94
N PHE A 15 -17.84 -3.89 -2.76
CA PHE A 15 -17.80 -3.58 -4.19
C PHE A 15 -17.92 -4.86 -5.00
N THR A 16 -18.93 -4.94 -5.87
CA THR A 16 -19.09 -6.06 -6.80
C THR A 16 -18.58 -5.67 -8.17
N ASP A 17 -17.68 -6.48 -8.71
CA ASP A 17 -17.30 -6.46 -10.11
C ASP A 17 -17.44 -7.88 -10.68
N GLY A 18 -17.89 -7.99 -11.93
CA GLY A 18 -18.14 -9.28 -12.58
C GLY A 18 -16.88 -10.13 -12.78
N SER A 19 -15.70 -9.60 -12.45
CA SER A 19 -14.43 -10.33 -12.47
C SER A 19 -14.12 -11.10 -11.18
N TYR A 20 -14.84 -10.85 -10.08
CA TYR A 20 -14.61 -11.52 -8.79
C TYR A 20 -15.77 -12.46 -8.44
N GLU A 21 -15.44 -13.62 -7.85
CA GLU A 21 -16.43 -14.60 -7.40
C GLU A 21 -17.24 -14.12 -6.19
N ALA A 22 -16.74 -13.12 -5.46
CA ALA A 22 -17.38 -12.52 -4.30
C ALA A 22 -17.18 -11.00 -4.28
N PRO A 23 -18.04 -10.23 -3.58
CA PRO A 23 -17.83 -8.80 -3.38
C PRO A 23 -16.48 -8.53 -2.69
N ILE A 24 -15.78 -7.50 -3.15
CA ILE A 24 -14.57 -6.98 -2.51
C ILE A 24 -15.00 -6.16 -1.29
N GLN A 25 -14.64 -6.64 -0.11
CA GLN A 25 -14.85 -5.91 1.14
C GLN A 25 -13.69 -4.94 1.36
N VAL A 26 -13.99 -3.65 1.50
CA VAL A 26 -12.97 -2.62 1.71
C VAL A 26 -13.14 -2.05 3.11
N ALA A 27 -12.02 -1.92 3.82
CA ALA A 27 -11.93 -1.22 5.09
C ALA A 27 -10.79 -0.19 5.04
N ALA A 28 -10.94 0.89 5.80
CA ALA A 28 -9.96 1.97 5.85
C ALA A 28 -9.64 2.36 7.30
N ALA A 29 -8.38 2.68 7.55
CA ALA A 29 -7.92 3.25 8.82
C ALA A 29 -7.03 4.47 8.52
N SER A 30 -7.01 5.43 9.43
CA SER A 30 -6.05 6.54 9.40
C SER A 30 -5.07 6.39 10.54
N ALA A 31 -3.77 6.52 10.23
CA ALA A 31 -2.71 6.44 11.22
C ALA A 31 -1.51 7.31 10.82
N THR A 32 -0.65 7.62 11.80
CA THR A 32 0.64 8.27 11.58
C THR A 32 1.72 7.21 11.49
N TRP A 33 2.60 7.30 10.50
CA TRP A 33 3.78 6.43 10.40
C TRP A 33 4.94 6.96 11.26
N PRO A 34 5.67 6.11 12.02
CA PRO A 34 5.44 4.66 12.18
C PRO A 34 4.33 4.33 13.19
N HIS A 35 3.64 3.20 12.97
CA HIS A 35 2.63 2.64 13.87
C HIS A 35 2.98 1.17 14.15
N SER A 36 2.81 0.70 15.40
CA SER A 36 3.14 -0.67 15.80
C SER A 36 2.39 -1.75 15.03
N GLY A 37 1.26 -1.38 14.42
CA GLY A 37 0.44 -2.24 13.58
C GLY A 37 0.94 -2.56 12.19
N PHE A 38 1.89 -1.78 11.69
CA PHE A 38 2.28 -1.91 10.29
C PHE A 38 3.11 -3.16 10.03
N GLU A 39 3.86 -3.66 11.01
CA GLU A 39 4.66 -4.87 10.85
C GLU A 39 3.77 -6.10 10.57
N SER A 40 2.77 -6.35 11.43
CA SER A 40 1.83 -7.46 11.23
C SER A 40 1.01 -7.31 9.95
N MET A 41 0.69 -6.07 9.57
CA MET A 41 -0.02 -5.81 8.33
C MET A 41 0.84 -6.08 7.09
N VAL A 42 2.12 -5.70 7.10
CA VAL A 42 3.06 -6.00 6.00
C VAL A 42 3.25 -7.51 5.85
N GLU A 43 3.36 -8.25 6.96
CA GLU A 43 3.45 -9.71 6.93
C GLU A 43 2.18 -10.34 6.32
N ALA A 44 1.00 -9.90 6.73
CA ALA A 44 -0.26 -10.39 6.18
C ALA A 44 -0.43 -10.05 4.69
N ILE A 45 0.07 -8.90 4.24
CA ILE A 45 0.11 -8.53 2.82
C ILE A 45 1.04 -9.44 2.03
N ALA A 46 2.23 -9.75 2.56
CA ALA A 46 3.18 -10.65 1.93
C ALA A 46 2.65 -12.10 1.84
N ASN A 47 1.76 -12.50 2.74
CA ASN A 47 1.08 -13.79 2.73
C ASN A 47 -0.21 -13.81 1.89
N ASP A 48 -0.48 -12.78 1.08
CA ASP A 48 -1.70 -12.62 0.28
C ASP A 48 -3.02 -12.67 1.11
N GLU A 49 -2.96 -12.45 2.42
CA GLU A 49 -4.16 -12.45 3.29
C GLU A 49 -5.00 -11.18 3.06
N TYR A 50 -4.32 -10.06 2.79
CA TYR A 50 -4.95 -8.79 2.47
C TYR A 50 -4.22 -8.08 1.34
N ARG A 51 -4.95 -7.28 0.58
CA ARG A 51 -4.40 -6.30 -0.35
C ARG A 51 -4.58 -4.92 0.24
N ALA A 52 -3.54 -4.09 0.19
CA ALA A 52 -3.57 -2.76 0.79
C ALA A 52 -3.05 -1.69 -0.16
N ILE A 53 -3.59 -0.49 0.01
CA ILE A 53 -3.08 0.74 -0.56
C ILE A 53 -2.95 1.73 0.59
N TRP A 54 -1.79 2.36 0.73
CA TRP A 54 -1.56 3.41 1.71
C TRP A 54 -1.45 4.75 1.01
N VAL A 55 -2.19 5.73 1.50
CA VAL A 55 -2.23 7.06 0.90
C VAL A 55 -1.71 8.07 1.91
N SER A 56 -0.66 8.81 1.54
CA SER A 56 -0.21 9.95 2.32
C SER A 56 -1.22 11.09 2.16
N GLN A 57 -1.98 11.41 3.20
CA GLN A 57 -2.94 12.53 3.14
C GLN A 57 -2.27 13.90 2.95
N VAL A 58 -0.98 14.03 3.29
CA VAL A 58 -0.21 15.27 3.14
C VAL A 58 0.29 15.46 1.72
N SER A 59 0.88 14.42 1.13
CA SER A 59 1.54 14.52 -0.18
C SER A 59 0.69 14.00 -1.34
N GLY A 60 -0.34 13.21 -1.07
CA GLY A 60 -1.10 12.47 -2.08
C GLY A 60 -0.36 11.28 -2.68
N GLU A 61 0.87 10.97 -2.24
CA GLU A 61 1.60 9.78 -2.69
C GLU A 61 0.88 8.50 -2.26
N VAL A 62 0.92 7.49 -3.14
CA VAL A 62 0.26 6.20 -2.94
C VAL A 62 1.30 5.09 -2.91
N PHE A 63 1.22 4.22 -1.91
CA PHE A 63 2.08 3.07 -1.71
C PHE A 63 1.23 1.80 -1.78
N ALA A 64 1.55 0.89 -2.69
CA ALA A 64 0.87 -0.40 -2.84
C ALA A 64 1.86 -1.53 -2.49
N PRO A 65 1.97 -1.92 -1.21
CA PRO A 65 2.84 -3.00 -0.78
C PRO A 65 2.36 -4.37 -1.29
N TYR A 66 3.30 -5.28 -1.52
CA TYR A 66 3.08 -6.68 -1.89
C TYR A 66 4.24 -7.55 -1.39
N ASP A 67 4.19 -8.86 -1.62
CA ASP A 67 5.30 -9.76 -1.23
C ASP A 67 6.62 -9.28 -1.86
N ARG A 68 7.59 -8.95 -0.99
CA ARG A 68 8.94 -8.47 -1.32
C ARG A 68 9.05 -7.09 -1.97
N GLY A 69 8.01 -6.28 -1.98
CA GLY A 69 8.09 -4.97 -2.62
C GLY A 69 6.96 -4.00 -2.31
N VAL A 70 7.03 -2.85 -2.97
CA VAL A 70 6.03 -1.80 -2.91
C VAL A 70 6.07 -1.01 -4.20
N ASP A 71 4.91 -0.77 -4.79
CA ASP A 71 4.79 0.20 -5.87
C ASP A 71 4.51 1.57 -5.27
N LEU A 72 5.24 2.59 -5.72
CA LEU A 72 5.07 3.97 -5.29
C LEU A 72 4.60 4.83 -6.46
N ILE A 73 3.36 5.31 -6.38
CA ILE A 73 2.85 6.36 -7.25
C ILE A 73 3.24 7.70 -6.62
N ALA A 74 4.42 8.18 -6.99
CA ALA A 74 4.93 9.47 -6.56
C ALA A 74 4.23 10.62 -7.30
N THR A 75 4.07 11.75 -6.64
CA THR A 75 3.66 12.97 -7.34
C THR A 75 4.86 13.53 -8.11
N GLU A 76 4.67 13.94 -9.37
CA GLU A 76 5.75 14.54 -10.18
C GLU A 76 6.06 15.99 -9.77
N ALA A 77 5.26 16.56 -8.87
CA ALA A 77 5.57 17.84 -8.27
C ALA A 77 6.96 17.74 -7.62
N THR A 78 7.85 18.70 -7.91
CA THR A 78 9.20 18.83 -7.31
C THR A 78 10.29 17.84 -7.74
N GLY A 79 10.10 17.05 -8.81
CA GLY A 79 11.14 16.10 -9.27
C GLY A 79 11.36 14.92 -8.33
N ARG A 80 10.36 14.64 -7.50
CA ARG A 80 10.36 13.63 -6.44
C ARG A 80 10.70 12.23 -6.96
N ARG A 81 10.18 11.83 -8.12
CA ARG A 81 10.50 10.55 -8.76
C ARG A 81 12.00 10.40 -9.03
N GLY A 82 12.65 11.44 -9.57
CA GLY A 82 14.07 11.43 -9.85
C GLY A 82 14.91 11.32 -8.57
N ALA A 83 14.52 12.03 -7.51
CA ALA A 83 15.18 11.94 -6.21
C ALA A 83 15.07 10.53 -5.61
N LEU A 84 13.87 9.93 -5.66
CA LEU A 84 13.64 8.55 -5.22
C LEU A 84 14.47 7.55 -6.01
N ARG A 85 14.50 7.66 -7.34
CA ARG A 85 15.32 6.81 -8.22
C ARG A 85 16.80 6.86 -7.84
N SER A 86 17.31 8.05 -7.55
CA SER A 86 18.71 8.23 -7.15
C SER A 86 19.01 7.66 -5.76
N ALA A 87 18.04 7.73 -4.83
CA ALA A 87 18.24 7.30 -3.45
C ALA A 87 18.00 5.80 -3.25
N LEU A 88 17.10 5.21 -4.03
CA LEU A 88 16.62 3.84 -3.90
C LEU A 88 16.98 2.98 -5.12
N GLY A 89 18.09 3.29 -5.79
CA GLY A 89 18.48 2.62 -7.05
C GLY A 89 18.50 1.10 -6.96
N ASP A 90 18.97 0.55 -5.83
CA ASP A 90 19.05 -0.91 -5.59
C ASP A 90 17.67 -1.57 -5.36
N TRP A 91 16.63 -0.77 -5.10
CA TRP A 91 15.27 -1.23 -4.88
C TRP A 91 14.41 -1.15 -6.13
N LEU A 92 14.92 -0.56 -7.21
CA LEU A 92 14.17 -0.47 -8.47
C LEU A 92 14.09 -1.84 -9.13
N SER A 93 12.94 -2.11 -9.76
CA SER A 93 12.79 -3.29 -10.60
C SER A 93 13.91 -3.32 -11.67
N PRO A 94 14.57 -4.47 -11.89
CA PRO A 94 15.57 -4.60 -12.93
C PRO A 94 14.95 -4.61 -14.34
N ARG A 95 13.61 -4.62 -14.44
CA ARG A 95 12.91 -4.62 -15.73
C ARG A 95 13.05 -3.26 -16.42
N ALA A 96 13.05 -3.30 -17.75
CA ALA A 96 13.22 -2.11 -18.57
C ALA A 96 12.06 -1.11 -18.47
N ASP A 97 10.86 -1.59 -18.10
CA ASP A 97 9.67 -0.78 -17.84
C ASP A 97 9.57 -0.30 -16.38
N GLU A 98 10.51 -0.70 -15.52
CA GLU A 98 10.59 -0.30 -14.11
C GLU A 98 9.36 -0.70 -13.27
N LEU A 99 8.61 -1.72 -13.74
CA LEU A 99 7.47 -2.40 -13.08
C LEU A 99 7.81 -3.85 -12.72
#